data_AF-A0A522SGZ4-F1
#
_entry.id   AF-A0A522SGZ4-F1
#
_cell.length_a   1.000
_cell.length_b   1.000
_cell.length_c   1.000
_cell.angle_alpha   90.00
_cell.angle_beta   90.00
_cell.angle_gamma   90.00
#
_symmetry.space_group_name_H-M   'P 1'
#
loop_
_entity.id
_entity.type
_entity.pdbx_description
1 polymer ?
#
loop_
_entity_poly.entity_id
_entity_poly.type
_entity_poly.pdbx_seq_one_letter_code
_entity_poly.pdbx_strand_id
1 'polypeptide(L)'
;MADWALAALILLAVVALIAPQQLGVSVYKMSLIALAALAGYWIDRSAFPYARPDSYFDPPKGGQETTFTAIRGVVNFTERVIDPDKADDDQLLTLARTAMLRRALIMAATMLAVSLGA
;
A
#
# COMPACT_ATOMS: atom_id res chain seq x y z
N MET A 1 24.05 -0.14 -9.89
CA MET A 1 22.69 -0.15 -9.30
C MET A 1 22.37 -1.44 -8.55
N ALA A 2 22.98 -2.59 -8.87
CA ALA A 2 22.79 -3.84 -8.14
C ALA A 2 23.84 -4.07 -7.02
N ASP A 3 24.72 -3.10 -6.80
CA ASP A 3 25.89 -3.23 -5.92
C ASP A 3 25.49 -3.54 -4.47
N TRP A 4 24.39 -2.94 -4.01
CA TRP A 4 23.81 -3.21 -2.69
C TRP A 4 23.25 -4.64 -2.57
N ALA A 5 22.64 -5.17 -3.64
CA ALA A 5 22.08 -6.52 -3.65
C ALA A 5 23.18 -7.57 -3.69
N LEU A 6 24.25 -7.30 -4.45
CA LEU A 6 25.44 -8.13 -4.47
C LEU A 6 26.12 -8.17 -3.09
N ALA A 7 26.26 -7.02 -2.43
CA ALA A 7 26.80 -6.94 -1.07
C ALA A 7 25.94 -7.75 -0.08
N ALA A 8 24.60 -7.66 -0.15
CA ALA A 8 23.70 -8.44 0.69
C ALA A 8 23.83 -9.96 0.46
N LEU A 9 23.97 -10.39 -0.80
CA LEU A 9 24.18 -11.81 -1.15
C LEU A 9 25.53 -12.32 -0.63
N ILE A 10 26.60 -11.53 -0.74
CA ILE A 10 27.92 -11.89 -0.20
C ILE A 10 27.85 -12.02 1.32
N LEU A 11 27.21 -11.07 2.01
CA LEU A 11 27.02 -11.14 3.46
C LEU A 11 26.20 -12.37 3.87
N LEU A 12 25.13 -12.69 3.14
CA LEU A 12 24.34 -13.88 3.39
C LEU A 12 25.16 -15.16 3.21
N ALA A 13 26.01 -15.22 2.17
CA ALA A 13 26.92 -16.35 1.95
C ALA A 13 27.95 -16.49 3.07
N VAL A 14 28.51 -15.38 3.57
CA VAL A 14 29.42 -15.38 4.72
C VAL A 14 28.72 -15.92 5.97
N VAL A 15 27.48 -15.49 6.24
CA VAL A 15 26.67 -16.02 7.35
C VAL A 15 26.39 -17.51 7.17
N ALA A 16 26.09 -17.96 5.94
CA ALA A 16 25.87 -19.38 5.65
C ALA A 16 27.10 -20.25 5.94
N LEU A 17 28.31 -19.73 5.69
CA LEU A 17 29.56 -20.45 5.93
C LEU A 17 29.97 -20.46 7.41
N ILE A 18 29.77 -19.34 8.12
CA ILE A 18 30.20 -19.19 9.52
C ILE A 18 29.16 -19.75 10.50
N ALA A 19 27.87 -19.56 10.22
CA ALA A 19 26.76 -19.90 11.10
C ALA A 19 25.55 -20.43 10.32
N PRO A 20 25.64 -21.61 9.69
CA PRO A 20 24.58 -22.18 8.85
C PRO A 20 23.24 -22.33 9.58
N GLN A 21 23.26 -22.54 10.89
CA GLN A 21 22.06 -22.61 11.73
C GLN A 21 21.23 -21.31 11.76
N GLN A 22 21.84 -20.15 11.44
CA GLN A 22 21.14 -18.85 11.43
C GLN A 22 20.34 -18.58 10.14
N LEU A 23 20.53 -19.40 9.10
CA LEU A 23 19.79 -19.24 7.85
C LEU A 23 18.29 -19.41 8.04
N GLY A 24 17.86 -20.37 8.87
CA GLY A 24 16.45 -20.59 9.17
C GLY A 24 15.80 -19.37 9.81
N VAL A 25 16.48 -18.75 10.78
CA VAL A 25 15.98 -17.54 11.46
C VAL A 25 15.94 -16.34 10.51
N SER A 26 16.91 -16.23 9.61
CA SER A 26 16.96 -15.15 8.62
C SER A 26 15.82 -15.26 7.60
N VAL A 27 15.55 -16.46 7.08
CA VAL A 27 14.42 -16.73 6.18
C VAL A 27 13.09 -16.49 6.89
N TYR A 28 12.98 -16.90 8.15
CA TYR A 28 11.81 -16.64 8.98
C TYR A 28 11.51 -15.14 9.10
N LYS A 29 12.53 -14.33 9.43
CA LYS A 29 12.38 -12.86 9.51
C LYS A 29 12.00 -12.22 8.17
N MET A 30 12.61 -12.66 7.07
CA MET A 30 12.22 -12.18 5.74
C MET A 30 10.77 -12.55 5.40
N SER A 31 10.33 -13.76 5.77
CA SER A 31 8.95 -14.21 5.57
C SER A 31 7.96 -13.36 6.36
N LEU A 32 8.29 -13.01 7.61
CA LEU A 32 7.46 -12.10 8.42
C LEU A 32 7.33 -10.71 7.78
N ILE A 33 8.43 -10.14 7.28
CA ILE A 33 8.40 -8.83 6.59
C ILE A 33 7.53 -8.91 5.32
N ALA A 34 7.66 -9.99 4.54
CA ALA A 34 6.84 -10.21 3.34
C ALA A 34 5.34 -10.32 3.68
N LEU A 35 5.00 -11.06 4.75
CA LEU A 35 3.62 -11.17 5.24
C LEU A 35 3.10 -9.84 5.78
N ALA A 36 3.93 -9.05 6.47
CA ALA A 36 3.57 -7.71 6.95
C ALA A 36 3.24 -6.74 5.79
N ALA A 37 4.02 -6.80 4.70
CA ALA A 37 3.77 -6.03 3.49
C ALA A 37 2.46 -6.44 2.83
N LEU A 38 2.23 -7.75 2.70
CA LEU A 38 1.01 -8.30 2.11
C LEU A 38 -0.21 -7.88 2.94
N ALA A 39 -0.15 -8.07 4.26
CA ALA A 39 -1.22 -7.68 5.18
C ALA A 39 -1.51 -6.18 5.12
N GLY A 40 -0.49 -5.32 5.16
CA GLY A 40 -0.66 -3.87 5.05
C GLY A 40 -1.32 -3.45 3.74
N TYR A 41 -0.92 -4.06 2.62
CA TYR A 41 -1.53 -3.83 1.31
C TYR A 41 -3.01 -4.24 1.28
N TRP A 42 -3.35 -5.42 1.82
CA TRP A 42 -4.74 -5.88 1.87
C TRP A 42 -5.60 -5.03 2.81
N ILE A 43 -5.06 -4.59 3.94
CA ILE A 43 -5.76 -3.69 4.88
C ILE A 43 -6.06 -2.36 4.19
N ASP A 44 -5.08 -1.74 3.53
CA ASP A 44 -5.33 -0.50 2.79
C ASP A 44 -6.41 -0.67 1.72
N ARG A 45 -6.35 -1.75 0.93
CA ARG A 45 -7.28 -2.00 -0.17
C ARG A 45 -8.71 -2.31 0.29
N SER A 46 -8.87 -2.98 1.43
CA SER A 46 -10.17 -3.34 2.01
C SER A 46 -10.82 -2.19 2.78
N ALA A 47 -10.03 -1.36 3.45
CA ALA A 47 -10.51 -0.20 4.18
C ALA A 47 -10.94 0.94 3.25
N PHE A 48 -10.27 1.12 2.10
CA PHE A 48 -10.50 2.24 1.19
C PHE A 48 -10.67 1.81 -0.28
N PRO A 49 -11.80 1.16 -0.64
CA PRO A 49 -12.02 0.68 -2.00
C PRO A 49 -12.06 1.80 -3.05
N TYR A 50 -12.60 2.97 -2.70
CA TYR A 50 -12.86 4.10 -3.62
C TYR A 50 -11.89 5.29 -3.52
N ALA A 51 -11.04 5.35 -2.49
CA ALA A 51 -10.14 6.48 -2.23
C ALA A 51 -8.68 6.18 -2.63
N ARG A 52 -8.48 5.65 -3.84
CA ARG A 52 -7.15 5.27 -4.34
C ARG A 52 -6.42 6.49 -4.91
N PRO A 53 -5.09 6.63 -4.70
CA PRO A 53 -4.34 7.77 -5.22
C PRO A 53 -4.44 7.90 -6.76
N ASP A 54 -4.49 6.77 -7.48
CA ASP A 54 -4.54 6.75 -8.95
C ASP A 54 -5.83 7.40 -9.49
N SER A 55 -6.95 7.32 -8.77
CA SER A 55 -8.21 7.92 -9.23
C SER A 55 -8.23 9.44 -9.18
N TYR A 56 -7.28 10.08 -8.51
CA TYR A 56 -7.17 11.54 -8.44
C TYR A 56 -6.25 12.13 -9.53
N PHE A 57 -5.39 11.32 -10.18
CA PHE A 57 -4.47 11.78 -11.22
C PHE A 57 -4.97 11.55 -12.65
N ASP A 58 -5.77 10.51 -12.86
CA ASP A 58 -6.44 10.23 -14.14
C ASP A 58 -7.93 9.95 -13.87
N PRO A 59 -8.73 11.00 -13.56
CA PRO A 59 -10.16 10.81 -13.36
C PRO A 59 -10.78 10.28 -14.66
N PRO A 60 -11.60 9.21 -14.62
CA PRO A 60 -12.15 8.60 -15.81
C PRO A 60 -12.90 9.66 -16.65
N LYS A 61 -12.39 9.93 -17.85
CA LYS A 61 -13.03 10.84 -18.81
C LYS A 61 -14.25 10.16 -19.41
N GLY A 62 -15.41 10.44 -18.82
CA GLY A 62 -16.70 9.86 -19.20
C GLY A 62 -17.23 8.98 -18.09
N GLY A 63 -18.45 9.28 -17.66
CA GLY A 63 -19.13 8.66 -16.52
C GLY A 63 -19.02 7.14 -16.47
N GLN A 64 -18.01 6.64 -15.77
CA GLN A 64 -18.12 5.37 -15.11
C GLN A 64 -18.89 5.63 -13.81
N GLU A 65 -20.20 5.76 -13.98
CA GLU A 65 -21.14 5.35 -12.95
C GLU A 65 -20.70 3.96 -12.50
N THR A 66 -20.12 3.87 -11.31
CA THR A 66 -19.88 2.57 -10.70
C THR A 66 -21.22 1.85 -10.72
N THR A 67 -21.25 0.63 -11.27
CA THR A 67 -22.47 -0.19 -11.47
C THR A 67 -23.30 -0.39 -10.18
N PHE A 68 -22.75 -0.03 -9.02
CA PHE A 68 -23.43 -0.05 -7.73
C PHE A 68 -24.34 1.19 -7.47
N THR A 69 -24.09 2.32 -8.14
CA THR A 69 -24.91 3.55 -8.00
C THR A 69 -26.29 3.45 -8.68
N ALA A 70 -26.49 2.46 -9.57
CA ALA A 70 -27.75 2.25 -10.28
C ALA A 70 -28.81 1.46 -9.47
N ILE A 71 -28.46 0.97 -8.27
CA ILE A 71 -29.44 0.33 -7.37
C ILE A 71 -30.17 1.42 -6.57
N ARG A 72 -31.16 2.05 -7.22
CA ARG A 72 -32.32 2.74 -6.63
C ARG A 72 -32.07 3.48 -5.30
N GLY A 73 -31.41 4.64 -5.36
CA GLY A 73 -31.73 5.78 -4.48
C GLY A 73 -31.59 5.61 -2.96
N VAL A 74 -30.92 4.56 -2.48
CA VAL A 74 -30.68 4.36 -1.05
C VAL A 74 -29.23 3.97 -0.90
N VAL A 75 -28.51 4.73 -0.05
CA VAL A 75 -27.08 4.66 0.26
C VAL A 75 -26.08 5.11 -0.82
N ASN A 76 -26.03 6.43 -0.99
CA ASN A 76 -24.82 7.10 -1.45
C ASN A 76 -23.80 7.19 -0.30
N PHE A 77 -23.08 6.10 0.01
CA PHE A 77 -21.87 6.14 0.87
C PHE A 77 -20.67 6.74 0.13
N THR A 78 -20.95 7.62 -0.81
CA THR A 78 -19.98 8.11 -1.75
C THR A 78 -19.41 9.39 -1.13
N GLU A 79 -18.16 9.28 -0.70
CA GLU A 79 -17.23 10.39 -0.65
C GLU A 79 -17.57 11.37 -1.80
N ARG A 80 -17.65 12.66 -1.49
CA ARG A 80 -18.08 13.71 -2.42
C ARG A 80 -17.36 13.49 -3.73
N VAL A 81 -18.08 13.01 -4.75
CA VAL A 81 -17.55 12.86 -6.10
C VAL A 81 -17.25 14.28 -6.54
N ILE A 82 -15.98 14.66 -6.44
CA ILE A 82 -15.52 15.94 -6.95
C ILE A 82 -15.68 15.81 -8.46
N ASP A 83 -16.61 16.59 -8.99
CA ASP A 83 -16.83 16.74 -10.42
C ASP A 83 -15.48 17.18 -11.02
N PRO A 84 -14.78 16.32 -11.80
CA PRO A 84 -13.41 16.60 -12.23
C PRO A 84 -13.31 17.85 -13.11
N ASP A 85 -14.43 18.30 -13.70
CA ASP A 85 -14.56 19.55 -14.45
C ASP A 85 -14.78 20.79 -13.56
N LYS A 86 -15.08 20.64 -12.26
CA LYS A 86 -15.27 21.74 -11.30
C LYS A 86 -14.28 21.70 -10.12
N ALA A 87 -13.41 20.69 -10.08
CA ALA A 87 -12.37 20.54 -9.08
C ALA A 87 -11.27 21.57 -9.30
N ASP A 88 -10.89 22.28 -8.25
CA ASP A 88 -9.63 23.03 -8.27
C ASP A 88 -8.46 22.02 -8.20
N ASP A 89 -7.46 22.15 -9.07
CA ASP A 89 -6.34 21.20 -9.18
C ASP A 89 -5.63 20.98 -7.82
N ASP A 90 -5.56 22.04 -7.01
CA ASP A 90 -4.99 22.02 -5.66
C ASP A 90 -5.78 21.11 -4.68
N GLN A 91 -7.10 20.98 -4.85
CA GLN A 91 -7.93 20.11 -4.02
C GLN A 91 -7.67 18.62 -4.35
N LEU A 92 -7.56 18.27 -5.64
CA LEU A 92 -7.25 16.91 -6.07
C LEU A 92 -5.86 16.48 -5.60
N LEU A 93 -4.87 17.37 -5.69
CA LEU A 93 -3.52 17.12 -5.18
C LEU A 93 -3.52 16.92 -3.66
N THR A 94 -4.32 17.66 -2.91
CA THR A 94 -4.42 17.51 -1.45
C THR A 94 -5.03 16.17 -1.08
N LEU A 95 -6.06 15.70 -1.79
CA LEU A 95 -6.65 14.38 -1.59
C LEU A 95 -5.68 13.25 -1.97
N ALA A 96 -4.97 13.37 -3.09
CA ALA A 96 -3.94 12.40 -3.47
C ALA A 96 -2.82 12.31 -2.42
N ARG A 97 -2.35 13.44 -1.90
CA ARG A 97 -1.33 13.50 -0.83
C ARG A 97 -1.83 12.81 0.44
N THR A 98 -3.05 13.11 0.88
CA THR A 98 -3.62 12.49 2.10
C THR A 98 -3.84 10.99 1.92
N ALA A 99 -4.27 10.54 0.74
CA ALA A 99 -4.39 9.12 0.41
C ALA A 99 -3.03 8.40 0.43
N MET A 100 -1.97 9.01 -0.13
CA MET A 100 -0.62 8.45 -0.09
C MET A 100 -0.03 8.42 1.33
N LEU A 101 -0.26 9.47 2.13
CA LEU A 101 0.17 9.51 3.54
C LEU A 101 -0.51 8.42 4.37
N ARG A 102 -1.82 8.22 4.19
CA ARG A 102 -2.58 7.16 4.87
C ARG A 102 -2.02 5.77 4.54
N ARG A 103 -1.76 5.49 3.26
CA ARG A 103 -1.12 4.24 2.80
C ARG A 103 0.23 4.01 3.46
N ALA A 104 1.06 5.05 3.48
CA ALA A 104 2.37 4.99 4.11
C ALA A 104 2.26 4.70 5.61
N LEU A 105 1.31 5.34 6.31
CA LEU A 105 1.08 5.10 7.75
C LEU A 105 0.57 3.69 8.03
N ILE A 106 -0.37 3.16 7.24
CA ILE A 106 -0.87 1.79 7.40
C ILE A 106 0.27 0.80 7.20
N MET A 107 1.07 0.95 6.13
CA MET A 107 2.21 0.08 5.86
C MET A 107 3.29 0.18 6.94
N ALA A 108 3.59 1.38 7.42
CA ALA A 108 4.54 1.57 8.52
C ALA A 108 4.04 0.89 9.81
N ALA A 109 2.75 1.05 10.13
CA ALA A 109 2.14 0.42 11.30
C ALA A 109 2.17 -1.11 11.23
N THR A 110 1.86 -1.71 10.07
CA THR A 110 1.93 -3.18 9.92
C THR A 110 3.36 -3.70 9.98
N MET A 111 4.32 -3.01 9.36
CA MET A 111 5.73 -3.36 9.43
C MET A 111 6.26 -3.30 10.87
N LEU A 112 5.97 -2.22 11.59
CA LEU A 112 6.37 -2.06 12.98
C LEU A 112 5.72 -3.14 13.86
N ALA A 113 4.40 -3.36 13.73
CA ALA A 113 3.68 -4.36 14.52
C ALA A 113 4.27 -5.76 14.39
N VAL A 114 4.61 -6.19 13.16
CA VAL A 114 5.21 -7.51 12.93
C VAL A 114 6.68 -7.54 13.38
N SER A 115 7.43 -6.45 13.21
CA SER A 115 8.85 -6.40 13.60
C SER A 115 9.09 -6.33 15.11
N LEU A 116 8.17 -5.74 15.90
CA LEU A 116 8.26 -5.74 17.37
C LEU A 116 7.79 -7.05 17.99
N GLY A 117 6.96 -7.81 17.29
CA GLY A 117 6.43 -9.09 17.78
C GLY A 117 7.34 -10.31 17.54
N ALA A 118 8.51 -10.12 16.92
CA ALA A 118 9.44 -11.15 16.46
C ALA A 118 10.82 -11.04 17.12
#